data_AF-A0A195FTV0-F1
#
_entry.id   AF-A0A195FTV0-F1
#
_cell.length_a   1.000
_cell.length_b   1.000
_cell.length_c   1.000
_cell.angle_alpha   90.00
_cell.angle_beta   90.00
_cell.angle_gamma   90.00
#
_symmetry.space_group_name_H-M   'P 1'
#
loop_
_entity.id
_entity.type
_entity.pdbx_description
1 polymer ?
#
loop_
_entity_poly.entity_id
_entity_poly.type
_entity_poly.pdbx_seq_one_letter_code
_entity_poly.pdbx_strand_id
1 'polypeptide(L)' 'ILSYLEDKFKELDVLNLYPRIKQIFFKYNTLLPLSIPIERFFSCGHQILILHRNCLSDKMFKKLLFLKNKD' A
#
# COMPACT_ATOMS: atom_id res chain seq x y z
N ILE A 1 -17.01 -3.69 -21.17
CA ILE A 1 -17.15 -2.71 -20.06
C ILE A 1 -18.63 -2.49 -19.78
N LEU A 2 -19.43 -2.05 -20.76
CA LEU A 2 -20.90 -1.94 -20.60
C LEU A 2 -21.55 -3.24 -20.13
N SER A 3 -21.15 -4.38 -20.71
CA SER A 3 -21.62 -5.71 -20.30
C SER A 3 -21.34 -6.07 -18.83
N TYR A 4 -20.26 -5.54 -18.24
CA TYR A 4 -19.97 -5.72 -16.82
C TYR A 4 -20.86 -4.82 -15.94
N LEU A 5 -21.26 -3.65 -16.43
CA LEU A 5 -22.11 -2.71 -15.71
C LEU A 5 -23.58 -3.12 -15.72
N GLU A 6 -24.02 -3.82 -16.76
CA GLU A 6 -25.37 -4.39 -16.88
C GLU A 6 -25.52 -5.73 -16.14
N ASP A 7 -24.41 -6.33 -15.72
CA ASP A 7 -24.41 -7.61 -15.01
C ASP A 7 -25.05 -7.46 -13.61
N LYS A 8 -25.93 -8.39 -13.26
CA LYS A 8 -26.62 -8.36 -11.97
C LYS A 8 -25.76 -8.89 -10.83
N PHE A 9 -24.75 -9.70 -11.16
CA PHE A 9 -23.85 -10.31 -10.20
C PHE A 9 -22.76 -9.32 -9.78
N LYS A 10 -22.66 -9.09 -8.47
CA LYS A 10 -21.69 -8.14 -7.87
C LYS A 10 -20.57 -8.83 -7.10
N GLU A 11 -20.46 -10.15 -7.23
CA GLU A 11 -19.43 -10.94 -6.57
C GLU A 11 -18.07 -10.74 -7.25
N LEU A 12 -17.00 -10.90 -6.48
CA LEU A 12 -15.61 -10.73 -6.96
C LEU A 12 -15.26 -11.73 -8.08
N ASP A 13 -15.90 -12.89 -8.10
CA ASP A 13 -15.67 -13.93 -9.10
C ASP A 13 -16.10 -13.50 -10.52
N VAL A 14 -17.02 -12.53 -10.64
CA VAL A 14 -17.42 -11.94 -11.92
C VAL A 14 -16.24 -11.27 -12.63
N LEU A 15 -15.23 -10.79 -11.89
CA LEU A 15 -14.01 -10.23 -12.49
C LEU A 15 -13.22 -11.27 -13.31
N ASN A 16 -13.36 -12.56 -13.01
CA ASN A 16 -12.72 -13.62 -13.80
C ASN A 16 -13.32 -13.74 -15.20
N LEU A 17 -14.60 -13.38 -15.37
CA LEU A 17 -15.29 -13.35 -16.66
C LEU A 17 -14.87 -12.14 -17.53
N TYR A 18 -14.35 -11.09 -16.90
CA TYR A 18 -13.97 -9.85 -17.58
C TYR A 18 -12.49 -9.49 -17.31
N PRO A 19 -11.52 -10.13 -17.98
CA PRO A 19 -10.09 -9.96 -17.71
C PRO A 19 -9.60 -8.50 -17.85
N ARG A 20 -10.18 -7.73 -18.77
CA ARG A 20 -9.85 -6.30 -18.93
C ARG A 20 -10.37 -5.44 -17.77
N ILE A 21 -11.55 -5.75 -17.22
CA ILE A 21 -12.09 -5.08 -16.04
C ILE A 21 -11.26 -5.47 -14.81
N LYS A 22 -10.87 -6.75 -14.68
CA LYS A 22 -9.99 -7.24 -13.64
C LYS A 22 -8.66 -6.48 -13.60
N GLN A 23 -8.04 -6.24 -14.75
CA GLN A 23 -6.82 -5.42 -14.84
C GLN A 23 -7.03 -3.98 -14.36
N ILE A 24 -8.14 -3.35 -14.76
CA ILE A 24 -8.50 -1.99 -14.29
C ILE A 24 -8.77 -1.99 -12.79
N PHE A 25 -9.46 -3.02 -12.28
CA PHE A 25 -9.71 -3.21 -10.86
C PHE A 25 -8.40 -3.29 -10.07
N PHE A 26 -7.44 -4.11 -10.51
CA PHE A 26 -6.13 -4.16 -9.86
C PHE A 26 -5.32 -2.87 -10.00
N LYS A 27 -5.47 -2.16 -11.12
CA LYS A 27 -4.74 -0.91 -11.35
C LYS A 27 -5.23 0.22 -10.45
N TYR A 28 -6.53 0.32 -10.18
CA TYR A 28 -7.13 1.48 -9.53
C TYR A 28 -7.77 1.19 -8.17
N ASN A 29 -8.22 -0.04 -7.88
CA ASN A 29 -8.93 -0.38 -6.65
C ASN A 29 -8.08 -1.17 -5.63
N THR A 30 -7.05 -1.90 -6.06
CA THR A 30 -6.10 -2.55 -5.13
C THR A 30 -4.87 -1.72 -4.79
N LEU A 31 -4.74 -0.53 -5.40
CA LEU A 31 -3.95 0.53 -4.75
C LEU A 31 -4.73 0.91 -3.49
N LEU A 32 -4.40 0.22 -2.39
CA LEU A 32 -4.74 0.63 -1.03
C LEU A 32 -4.63 2.15 -0.91
N PRO A 33 -5.43 2.79 -0.02
CA PRO A 33 -5.19 4.18 0.33
C PRO A 33 -3.73 4.26 0.76
N LEU A 34 -2.90 4.90 -0.08
CA LEU A 34 -1.46 4.98 0.12
C LEU A 34 -1.11 5.70 1.44
N SER A 35 -2.10 6.24 2.16
CA SER A 35 -1.98 6.78 3.50
C SER A 35 -1.77 5.74 4.61
N ILE A 36 -2.34 4.53 4.54
CA ILE A 36 -2.19 3.55 5.63
C ILE A 36 -0.73 3.03 5.77
N PRO A 37 -0.05 2.61 4.68
CA PRO A 37 1.35 2.24 4.78
C PRO A 37 2.23 3.45 5.10
N ILE A 38 1.92 4.64 4.58
CA ILE A 38 2.74 5.84 4.83
C ILE A 38 2.62 6.30 6.28
N GLU A 39 1.43 6.29 6.87
CA GLU A 39 1.19 6.60 8.28
C GLU A 39 1.91 5.59 9.16
N ARG A 40 1.83 4.29 8.87
CA ARG A 40 2.62 3.26 9.59
C ARG A 40 4.12 3.47 9.44
N PHE A 41 4.57 3.91 8.26
CA PHE A 41 5.97 4.24 7.97
C PHE A 41 6.43 5.48 8.75
N PHE A 42 5.61 6.52 8.82
CA PHE A 42 5.86 7.74 9.60
C PHE A 42 5.76 7.49 11.11
N SER A 43 4.83 6.65 11.59
CA SER A 43 4.74 6.24 12.99
C SER A 43 5.96 5.42 13.42
N CYS A 44 6.44 4.49 12.58
CA CYS A 44 7.70 3.76 12.83
C CYS A 44 8.91 4.68 12.79
N GLY A 45 8.94 5.63 11.86
CA GLY A 45 9.97 6.67 11.77
C GLY A 45 10.00 7.55 13.02
N HIS A 46 8.83 7.92 13.54
CA HIS A 46 8.70 8.69 14.77
C HIS A 46 9.29 7.93 15.97
N GLN A 47 9.07 6.62 16.09
CA GLN A 47 9.72 5.79 17.13
C GLN A 47 11.26 5.71 16.98
N ILE A 48 11.79 5.78 15.76
CA ILE A 48 13.25 5.84 15.52
C ILE A 48 13.81 7.22 15.89
N LEU A 49 13.00 8.27 15.72
CA LEU A 49 13.35 9.67 16.00
C LEU A 49 13.13 10.05 17.48
N ILE A 50 12.22 9.38 18.19
CA ILE A 50 11.93 9.64 19.59
C ILE A 50 12.93 8.88 20.48
N LEU A 51 13.83 9.67 21.09
CA LEU A 51 14.44 9.49 22.42
C LEU A 51 15.72 8.67 22.65
N HIS A 52 16.35 8.01 21.66
CA HIS A 52 17.67 7.37 21.94
C HIS A 52 18.77 7.59 20.89
N ARG A 53 18.54 8.45 19.88
CA ARG A 53 19.53 8.68 18.80
C ARG A 53 19.46 10.11 18.25
N ASN A 54 19.64 11.11 19.12
CA ASN A 54 19.57 12.53 18.77
C ASN A 54 20.65 13.03 17.78
N CYS A 55 21.48 12.13 17.22
CA CYS A 55 22.47 12.44 16.18
C CYS A 55 22.50 11.35 15.09
N LEU A 56 21.34 10.96 14.55
CA LEU A 56 21.30 10.14 13.34
C LEU A 56 21.41 11.03 12.10
N SER A 57 22.49 10.86 11.33
CA SER A 57 22.55 11.35 9.96
C SER A 57 21.44 10.70 9.12
N ASP A 58 20.87 11.43 8.15
CA ASP A 58 19.86 10.94 7.20
C ASP A 58 20.21 9.59 6.57
N LYS A 59 21.49 9.37 6.29
CA LYS A 59 21.98 8.10 5.71
C LYS A 59 21.80 6.92 6.66
N MET A 60 22.04 7.12 7.95
CA MET A 60 21.87 6.09 8.97
C MET A 60 20.39 5.87 9.29
N PHE A 61 19.57 6.93 9.29
CA PHE A 61 18.12 6.83 9.44
C PHE A 61 17.50 5.96 8.33
N LYS A 62 17.83 6.23 7.06
CA LYS A 62 17.37 5.44 5.91
C LYS A 62 17.78 3.97 6.01
N LYS A 63 19.01 3.69 6.48
CA LYS A 63 19.51 2.32 6.65
C LYS A 63 18.76 1.57 7.76
N LEU A 64 18.48 2.21 8.89
CA LEU A 64 17.70 1.61 9.98
C LEU A 64 16.25 1.35 9.57
N LEU A 65 15.65 2.29 8.86
CA LEU A 65 14.30 2.17 8.34
C LEU A 65 14.18 0.99 7.36
N PHE A 66 15.15 0.84 6.45
CA PHE A 66 15.19 -0.29 5.54
C PHE A 66 15.36 -1.64 6.25
N LEU A 67 16.22 -1.70 7.28
CA LEU A 67 16.45 -2.92 8.05
C LEU A 67 15.23 -3.33 8.88
N LYS A 68 14.49 -2.37 9.47
CA LYS A 68 13.29 -2.67 10.27
C LYS A 68 12.10 -3.15 9.44
N ASN A 69 12.04 -2.82 8.15
CA ASN A 69 10.98 -3.26 7.24
C ASN A 69 11.29 -4.60 6.53
N LYS A 70 12.37 -5.29 6.92
CA LYS A 70 12.86 -6.50 6.24
C LYS A 70 12.58 -7.81 7.01
N ASP A 71 11.91 -7.71 8.15
CA ASP A 71 11.31 -8.82 8.91
C ASP A 71 9.79 -8.85 8.64
#